data_AF-A0A088CR39-F1
#
_entry.id   AF-A0A088CR39-F1
#
_cell.length_a   1.000
_cell.length_b   1.000
_cell.length_c   1.000
_cell.angle_alpha   90.00
_cell.angle_beta   90.00
_cell.angle_gamma   90.00
#
_symmetry.space_group_name_H-M   'P 1'
#
loop_
_entity.id
_entity.type
_entity.pdbx_description
1 polymer ?
#
loop_
_entity_poly.entity_id
_entity_poly.type
_entity_poly.pdbx_seq_one_letter_code
_entity_poly.pdbx_strand_id
1 'polypeptide(L)'
;MYPLLTQKRADFYWFKLAVNIMNAKEHLTSEGLQEIVNIKAFMNKGLSKELAEAFSNTVCLSRPLVAGQKIQDPSWLAGFTSAEDCFYIKHRETPYKSLPAKR
;
A
#
# COMPACT_ATOMS: atom_id res chain seq x y z
N MET A 1 0.33 6.90 -19.07
CA MET A 1 -0.15 5.94 -18.05
C MET A 1 0.59 6.24 -16.75
N TYR A 2 -0.10 6.35 -15.61
CA TYR A 2 0.46 6.84 -14.33
C TYR A 2 0.39 5.74 -13.24
N PRO A 3 1.35 4.81 -13.17
CA PRO A 3 1.31 3.69 -12.22
C PRO A 3 1.67 4.12 -10.79
N LEU A 4 1.11 3.43 -9.79
CA LEU A 4 1.55 3.55 -8.40
C LEU A 4 2.98 3.01 -8.24
N LEU A 5 3.81 3.69 -7.45
CA LEU A 5 5.22 3.32 -7.27
C LEU A 5 5.48 2.53 -5.97
N THR A 6 4.57 2.60 -5.01
CA THR A 6 4.73 1.94 -3.70
C THR A 6 4.20 0.50 -3.72
N GLN A 7 4.32 -0.21 -2.58
CA GLN A 7 3.71 -1.53 -2.42
C GLN A 7 2.19 -1.55 -2.69
N LYS A 8 1.51 -0.40 -2.59
CA LYS A 8 0.09 -0.27 -2.94
C LYS A 8 -0.21 -0.63 -4.41
N ARG A 9 0.81 -0.62 -5.29
CA ARG A 9 0.69 -1.12 -6.68
C ARG A 9 0.30 -2.60 -6.72
N ALA A 10 0.85 -3.43 -5.83
CA ALA A 10 0.49 -4.84 -5.78
C ALA A 10 -0.98 -5.02 -5.39
N ASP A 11 -1.48 -4.26 -4.41
CA ASP A 11 -2.90 -4.29 -4.03
C ASP A 11 -3.79 -3.78 -5.16
N PHE A 12 -3.37 -2.72 -5.87
CA PHE A 12 -4.08 -2.21 -7.04
C PHE A 12 -4.16 -3.23 -8.18
N TYR A 13 -3.09 -4.00 -8.41
CA TYR A 13 -3.10 -5.07 -9.39
C TYR A 13 -4.15 -6.14 -9.08
N TRP A 14 -4.17 -6.63 -7.84
CA TRP A 14 -5.18 -7.59 -7.38
C TRP A 14 -6.59 -7.02 -7.43
N PHE A 15 -6.78 -5.77 -7.01
CA PHE A 15 -8.05 -5.06 -7.12
C PHE A 15 -8.55 -5.00 -8.57
N LYS A 16 -7.67 -4.69 -9.53
CA LYS A 16 -8.00 -4.66 -10.96
C LYS A 16 -8.50 -6.02 -11.45
N LEU A 17 -7.89 -7.12 -11.00
CA LEU A 17 -8.34 -8.47 -11.37
C LEU A 17 -9.75 -8.74 -10.84
N ALA A 18 -10.05 -8.40 -9.58
CA ALA A 18 -11.39 -8.55 -9.03
C ALA A 18 -12.43 -7.72 -9.81
N VAL A 19 -12.09 -6.48 -10.19
CA VAL A 19 -12.95 -5.62 -11.02
C VAL A 19 -13.22 -6.25 -12.39
N ASN A 20 -12.25 -6.92 -13.00
CA ASN A 20 -12.46 -7.62 -14.27
C ASN A 20 -13.48 -8.77 -14.13
N ILE A 21 -13.36 -9.58 -13.08
CA ILE A 21 -14.33 -10.65 -12.75
C ILE A 21 -15.73 -10.07 -12.51
N MET A 22 -15.80 -8.92 -11.82
CA MET A 22 -17.07 -8.22 -11.60
C MET A 22 -17.69 -7.73 -12.91
N ASN A 23 -16.89 -7.12 -13.78
CA ASN A 23 -17.34 -6.61 -15.09
C ASN A 23 -17.82 -7.74 -16.01
N ALA A 24 -17.17 -8.89 -15.97
CA ALA A 24 -17.59 -10.10 -16.69
C ALA A 24 -18.83 -10.77 -16.09
N LYS A 25 -19.32 -10.29 -14.92
CA LYS A 25 -20.39 -10.88 -14.12
C LYS A 25 -20.12 -12.31 -13.61
N GLU A 26 -18.88 -12.77 -13.69
CA GLU A 26 -18.46 -14.10 -13.25
C GLU A 26 -18.57 -14.28 -11.73
N HIS A 27 -18.48 -13.19 -10.97
CA HIS A 27 -18.71 -13.16 -9.52
C HIS A 27 -20.08 -13.70 -9.06
N LEU A 28 -21.04 -13.85 -9.98
CA LEU A 28 -22.36 -14.45 -9.71
C LEU A 28 -22.32 -15.98 -9.68
N THR A 29 -21.21 -16.59 -10.10
CA THR A 29 -20.97 -18.03 -10.04
C THR A 29 -20.17 -18.40 -8.78
N SER A 30 -20.28 -19.64 -8.33
CA SER A 30 -19.48 -20.15 -7.20
C SER A 30 -17.99 -20.02 -7.47
N GLU A 31 -17.57 -20.27 -8.71
CA GLU A 31 -16.18 -20.25 -9.14
C GLU A 31 -15.63 -18.82 -9.14
N GLY A 32 -16.36 -17.87 -9.73
CA GLY A 32 -15.95 -16.47 -9.74
C GLY A 32 -15.97 -15.82 -8.36
N LEU A 33 -16.91 -16.23 -7.48
CA LEU A 33 -16.90 -15.79 -6.08
C LEU A 33 -15.67 -16.34 -5.34
N GLN A 34 -15.35 -17.62 -5.50
CA GLN A 34 -14.16 -18.24 -4.92
C GLN A 34 -12.88 -17.54 -5.41
N GLU A 35 -12.82 -17.15 -6.68
CA GLU A 35 -11.67 -16.42 -7.24
C GLU A 35 -11.52 -15.02 -6.63
N ILE A 36 -12.62 -14.29 -6.40
CA ILE A 36 -12.58 -13.01 -5.68
C ILE A 36 -12.09 -13.20 -4.24
N VAL A 37 -12.49 -14.28 -3.56
CA VAL A 37 -11.99 -14.60 -2.22
C VAL A 37 -10.48 -14.89 -2.26
N ASN A 38 -10.00 -15.64 -3.26
CA ASN A 38 -8.57 -15.87 -3.47
C ASN A 38 -7.82 -14.54 -3.66
N ILE A 39 -8.34 -13.63 -4.49
CA ILE A 39 -7.75 -12.31 -4.70
C ILE A 39 -7.72 -11.50 -3.40
N LYS A 40 -8.81 -11.52 -2.63
CA LYS A 40 -8.94 -10.79 -1.36
C LYS A 40 -7.90 -11.24 -0.32
N ALA A 41 -7.47 -12.50 -0.37
CA ALA A 41 -6.42 -13.03 0.50
C ALA A 41 -5.07 -12.31 0.32
N PHE A 42 -4.78 -11.75 -0.87
CA PHE A 42 -3.53 -11.06 -1.18
C PHE A 42 -3.57 -9.54 -0.99
N MET A 43 -4.74 -9.00 -0.66
CA MET A 43 -4.95 -7.56 -0.54
C MET A 43 -4.91 -7.11 0.92
N ASN A 44 -4.12 -6.07 1.20
CA ASN A 44 -4.11 -5.39 2.50
C ASN A 44 -3.89 -6.35 3.69
N LYS A 45 -4.95 -6.65 4.45
CA LYS A 45 -4.93 -7.52 5.65
C LYS A 45 -5.32 -8.98 5.36
N GLY A 46 -5.54 -9.35 4.11
CA GLY A 46 -5.99 -10.70 3.73
C GLY A 46 -7.43 -11.00 4.19
N LEU A 47 -7.73 -12.28 4.43
CA LEU A 47 -9.07 -12.74 4.82
C LEU A 47 -9.33 -12.54 6.33
N SER A 48 -10.60 -12.32 6.69
CA SER A 48 -11.04 -12.46 8.08
C SER A 48 -11.10 -13.95 8.45
N LYS A 49 -11.17 -14.26 9.76
CA LYS A 49 -11.31 -15.64 10.24
C LYS A 49 -12.57 -16.31 9.68
N GLU A 50 -13.71 -15.64 9.81
CA GLU A 50 -15.01 -16.11 9.29
C GLU A 50 -14.94 -16.43 7.79
N LEU A 51 -14.28 -15.58 7.00
CA LEU A 51 -14.17 -15.76 5.55
C LEU A 51 -13.20 -16.90 5.20
N ALA A 52 -12.10 -17.04 5.94
CA ALA A 52 -11.18 -18.16 5.76
C ALA A 52 -11.82 -19.50 6.12
N GLU A 53 -12.68 -19.53 7.14
CA GLU A 53 -13.45 -20.71 7.55
C GLU A 53 -14.52 -21.06 6.52
N ALA A 54 -15.25 -20.06 5.99
CA ALA A 54 -16.28 -20.27 4.98
C ALA A 54 -15.72 -20.71 3.61
N PHE A 55 -14.47 -20.33 3.30
CA PHE A 55 -13.79 -20.64 2.03
C PHE A 55 -12.48 -21.39 2.28
N SER A 56 -12.56 -22.62 2.77
CA SER A 56 -11.39 -23.44 3.13
C SER A 56 -10.49 -23.82 1.95
N ASN A 57 -11.00 -23.76 0.71
CA ASN A 57 -10.26 -24.09 -0.52
C ASN A 57 -9.40 -22.93 -1.06
N THR A 58 -9.18 -21.87 -0.28
CA THR A 58 -8.44 -20.69 -0.74
C THR A 58 -6.95 -21.00 -0.88
N VAL A 59 -6.40 -20.82 -2.08
CA VAL A 59 -4.96 -21.01 -2.33
C VAL A 59 -4.19 -19.74 -1.95
N CYS A 60 -3.19 -19.88 -1.08
CA CYS A 60 -2.30 -18.77 -0.71
C CYS A 60 -1.07 -18.73 -1.62
N LEU A 61 -1.06 -17.79 -2.57
CA LEU A 61 0.08 -17.45 -3.44
C LEU A 61 0.91 -16.29 -2.87
N SER A 62 2.14 -16.12 -3.34
CA SER A 62 3.01 -15.03 -2.88
C SER A 62 2.62 -13.69 -3.50
N ARG A 63 2.48 -12.65 -2.68
CA ARG A 63 2.26 -11.26 -3.12
C ARG A 63 3.48 -10.77 -3.94
N PRO A 64 3.29 -10.18 -5.13
CA PRO A 64 4.40 -9.68 -5.93
C PRO A 64 5.08 -8.50 -5.22
N LEU A 65 6.41 -8.57 -5.10
CA LEU A 65 7.21 -7.48 -4.52
C LEU A 65 7.37 -6.35 -5.53
N VAL A 66 6.95 -5.14 -5.16
CA VAL A 66 7.16 -3.93 -5.96
C VAL A 66 8.52 -3.33 -5.58
N ALA A 67 9.55 -3.57 -6.37
CA ALA A 67 10.91 -3.07 -6.11
C ALA A 67 11.48 -2.31 -7.32
N GLY A 68 12.53 -1.51 -7.09
CA GLY A 68 13.28 -0.84 -8.15
C GLY A 68 12.52 0.26 -8.90
N GLN A 69 11.40 0.75 -8.36
CA GLN A 69 10.64 1.84 -8.98
C GLN A 69 11.39 3.17 -8.82
N LYS A 70 11.49 3.93 -9.92
CA LYS A 70 12.08 5.27 -9.92
C LYS A 70 10.98 6.31 -10.01
N ILE A 71 11.15 7.43 -9.31
CA ILE A 71 10.29 8.60 -9.47
C ILE A 71 10.62 9.23 -10.83
N GLN A 72 9.66 9.22 -11.74
CA GLN A 72 9.82 9.76 -13.10
C GLN A 72 9.29 11.19 -13.24
N ASP A 73 8.30 11.55 -12.43
CA ASP A 73 7.58 12.82 -12.49
C ASP A 73 7.66 13.52 -11.12
N PRO A 74 8.20 14.76 -11.03
CA PRO A 74 8.21 15.54 -9.80
C PRO A 74 6.82 15.74 -9.19
N SER A 75 5.77 15.76 -10.01
CA SER A 75 4.38 15.91 -9.54
C SER A 75 3.94 14.73 -8.68
N TRP A 76 4.47 13.53 -8.96
CA TRP A 76 4.24 12.36 -8.11
C TRP A 76 4.82 12.56 -6.71
N LEU A 77 6.06 13.08 -6.62
CA LEU A 77 6.70 13.37 -5.34
C LEU A 77 5.92 14.42 -4.57
N ALA A 78 5.52 15.51 -5.22
CA ALA A 78 4.73 16.58 -4.60
C ALA A 78 3.40 16.04 -4.03
N GLY A 79 2.68 15.22 -4.80
CA GLY A 79 1.44 14.59 -4.34
C GLY A 79 1.67 13.63 -3.18
N PHE A 80 2.75 12.84 -3.20
CA PHE A 80 3.10 11.95 -2.09
C PHE A 80 3.43 12.73 -0.81
N THR A 81 4.29 13.76 -0.91
CA THR A 81 4.69 14.59 0.24
C THR A 81 3.53 15.42 0.80
N SER A 82 2.55 15.80 -0.02
CA SER A 82 1.38 16.54 0.47
C SER A 82 0.55 15.78 1.50
N ALA A 83 0.64 14.45 1.53
CA ALA A 83 -0.08 13.60 2.47
C ALA A 83 0.81 13.03 3.58
N GLU A 84 2.03 12.61 3.24
CA GLU A 84 2.90 11.83 4.13
C GLU A 84 4.03 12.65 4.78
N ASP A 85 4.32 13.86 4.30
CA ASP A 85 5.45 14.65 4.78
C ASP A 85 5.08 15.58 5.95
N CYS A 86 6.09 16.04 6.69
CA CYS A 86 5.93 16.92 7.83
C CYS A 86 6.94 18.08 7.80
N PHE A 87 6.44 19.30 7.60
CA PHE A 87 7.23 20.53 7.73
C PHE A 87 7.03 21.10 9.13
N TYR A 88 8.03 20.98 9.99
CA TYR A 88 7.97 21.54 11.34
C TYR A 88 9.27 22.27 11.72
N ILE A 89 9.13 23.33 12.51
CA ILE A 89 10.26 24.08 13.05
C ILE A 89 10.58 23.51 14.42
N LYS A 90 11.82 23.02 14.59
CA LYS A 90 12.31 22.55 15.87
C LYS A 90 13.18 23.61 16.54
N HIS A 91 12.62 24.31 17.53
CA HIS A 91 13.41 25.17 18.40
C HIS A 91 14.01 24.35 19.55
N ARG A 92 15.30 24.52 19.81
CA ARG A 92 15.99 23.95 20.98
C ARG A 92 16.65 25.07 21.74
N GLU A 93 16.19 25.31 22.96
CA GLU A 93 16.90 26.20 23.87
C GLU A 93 18.24 25.56 24.26
N THR A 94 19.31 26.33 24.13
CA THR A 94 20.63 25.94 24.60
C THR A 94 21.03 26.84 25.76
N PRO A 95 21.53 26.29 26.89
CA PRO A 95 22.03 27.11 27.97
C PRO A 95 23.19 27.98 27.48
N TYR A 96 23.17 29.25 27.87
CA TYR A 96 24.22 30.20 27.57
C TYR A 96 25.55 29.72 28.17
N LYS A 97 26.57 29.51 27.33
CA LYS A 97 27.95 29.27 27.79
C LYS A 97 28.64 30.62 27.91
N SER A 98 28.92 31.07 29.13
CA SER A 98 29.79 32.23 29.35
C SER A 98 31.17 31.95 28.77
N LEU A 99 31.73 32.94 28.07
CA LEU A 99 33.10 32.88 27.54
C LEU A 99 34.09 32.74 28.72
N PRO A 100 35.10 31.85 28.64
CA PRO A 100 36.12 31.77 29.68
C PRO A 100 36.87 33.10 29.76
N ALA A 101 37.01 33.64 30.97
CA ALA A 101 37.75 34.87 31.21
C ALA A 101 39.18 34.73 30.66
N LYS A 102 39.59 35.68 29.80
CA LYS A 102 40.97 35.78 29.34
C LYS A 102 41.85 36.09 30.55
N ARG A 103 42.81 35.22 30.83
CA ARG A 103 43.89 35.44 31.80
C ARG A 103 44.88 36.46 31.27
#